data_AF-A0A699YMF5-F1
#
_entry.id   AF-A0A699YMF5-F1
#
_cell.length_a   1.000
_cell.length_b   1.000
_cell.length_c   1.000
_cell.angle_alpha   90.00
_cell.angle_beta   90.00
_cell.angle_gamma   90.00
#
_symmetry.space_group_name_H-M   'P 1'
#
loop_
_entity.id
_entity.type
_entity.pdbx_description
1 polymer ?
#
loop_
_entity_poly.entity_id
_entity_poly.type
_entity_poly.pdbx_seq_one_letter_code
_entity_poly.pdbx_strand_id
1 'polypeptide(L)' 'LDRLTAAGQRDGLATAVMEHANALVNLASALFVTKRHAQAKVCFERALEVFEVLEDVDKVAKVLINLANMAEIHVSCH' A
#
# COMPACT_ATOMS: atom_id res chain seq x y z
N LEU A 1 4.44 -32.13 -13.70
CA LEU A 1 4.29 -30.86 -14.44
C LEU A 1 3.43 -29.86 -13.65
N ASP A 2 2.32 -30.29 -13.02
CA ASP A 2 1.39 -29.40 -12.28
C ASP A 2 1.97 -28.58 -11.10
N ARG A 3 3.01 -29.06 -10.41
CA ARG A 3 3.58 -28.33 -9.26
C ARG A 3 4.39 -27.09 -9.66
N LEU A 4 4.96 -27.07 -10.87
CA LEU A 4 5.74 -25.93 -11.38
C LEU A 4 4.81 -24.83 -11.90
N THR A 5 3.69 -25.20 -12.54
CA THR A 5 2.64 -24.26 -12.94
C THR A 5 1.99 -23.61 -11.73
N ALA A 6 1.66 -24.40 -10.69
CA ALA A 6 1.09 -23.85 -9.46
C ALA A 6 2.05 -22.88 -8.71
N ALA A 7 3.36 -23.15 -8.71
CA ALA A 7 4.36 -22.26 -8.13
C ALA A 7 4.53 -20.97 -8.95
N GLY A 8 4.72 -21.08 -10.27
CA GLY A 8 4.85 -19.89 -11.14
C GLY A 8 3.59 -19.02 -11.18
N GLN A 9 2.41 -19.63 -11.05
CA GLN A 9 1.14 -18.91 -10.99
C GLN A 9 0.92 -18.22 -9.63
N ARG A 10 1.47 -18.76 -8.54
CA ARG A 10 1.51 -18.09 -7.22
C ARG A 10 2.48 -16.92 -7.21
N ASP A 11 3.65 -17.06 -7.82
CA ASP A 11 4.64 -15.99 -7.93
C ASP A 11 4.16 -14.83 -8.81
N GLY A 12 3.50 -15.16 -9.94
CA GLY A 12 2.86 -14.16 -10.80
C GLY A 12 1.71 -13.43 -10.10
N LEU A 13 0.90 -14.14 -9.32
CA LEU A 13 -0.16 -13.52 -8.52
C LEU A 13 0.41 -12.61 -7.43
N ALA A 14 1.43 -13.05 -6.71
CA ALA A 14 2.11 -12.23 -5.71
C ALA A 14 2.69 -10.96 -6.33
N THR A 15 3.29 -11.06 -7.52
CA THR A 15 3.81 -9.91 -8.27
C THR A 15 2.71 -8.92 -8.64
N ALA A 16 1.61 -9.39 -9.21
CA ALA A 16 0.47 -8.53 -9.57
C ALA A 16 -0.15 -7.84 -8.34
N VAL A 17 -0.26 -8.57 -7.22
CA VAL A 17 -0.76 -8.04 -5.94
C VAL A 17 0.19 -6.98 -5.38
N MET A 18 1.50 -7.18 -5.45
CA MET A 18 2.49 -6.15 -5.08
C MET A 18 2.39 -4.91 -5.95
N GLU A 19 2.27 -5.06 -7.27
CA GLU A 19 2.11 -3.94 -8.20
C GLU A 19 0.83 -3.15 -7.91
N HIS A 20 -0.27 -3.85 -7.60
CA HIS A 20 -1.52 -3.22 -7.18
C HIS A 20 -1.34 -2.37 -5.91
N ALA A 21 -0.68 -2.91 -4.89
CA ALA A 21 -0.41 -2.18 -3.65
C ALA A 21 0.51 -0.97 -3.87
N ASN A 22 1.54 -1.10 -4.71
CA ASN A 22 2.40 0.03 -5.08
C ASN A 22 1.61 1.13 -5.81
N ALA A 23 0.70 0.76 -6.71
CA ALA A 23 -0.17 1.71 -7.38
C ALA A 23 -1.09 2.45 -6.39
N LEU A 24 -1.61 1.75 -5.37
CA LEU A 24 -2.40 2.35 -4.29
C LEU A 24 -1.57 3.36 -3.47
N VAL A 25 -0.32 3.06 -3.14
CA VAL A 25 0.60 3.99 -2.45
C VAL A 25 0.84 5.25 -3.26
N ASN A 26 1.06 5.11 -4.57
CA ASN A 26 1.27 6.26 -5.45
C ASN A 26 0.01 7.12 -5.57
N LEU A 27 -1.16 6.48 -5.70
CA LEU A 27 -2.44 7.17 -5.70
C LEU A 27 -2.69 7.90 -4.38
N ALA A 28 -2.42 7.25 -3.25
CA ALA A 28 -2.55 7.84 -1.93
C ALA A 28 -1.67 9.09 -1.77
N SER A 29 -0.43 9.01 -2.24
CA SER A 29 0.51 10.15 -2.24
C SER A 29 0.00 11.31 -3.09
N ALA A 30 -0.56 11.04 -4.28
CA ALA A 30 -1.16 12.07 -5.12
C ALA A 30 -2.41 12.68 -4.47
N LEU A 31 -3.25 11.87 -3.84
CA LEU A 31 -4.43 12.33 -3.09
C LEU A 31 -4.03 13.18 -1.88
N PHE A 32 -2.92 12.84 -1.22
CA PHE A 32 -2.39 13.59 -0.10
C PHE A 32 -1.94 15.00 -0.51
N VAL A 33 -1.17 15.11 -1.60
CA VAL A 33 -0.73 16.41 -2.15
C VAL A 33 -1.92 17.25 -2.62
N THR A 34 -2.99 16.62 -3.10
CA THR A 34 -4.23 17.31 -3.51
C THR A 34 -5.20 17.58 -2.34
N LYS A 35 -4.76 17.43 -1.09
CA LYS A 35 -5.53 17.65 0.15
C LYS A 35 -6.77 16.75 0.31
N ARG A 36 -6.85 15.66 -0.44
CA ARG A 36 -7.93 14.66 -0.35
C ARG A 36 -7.56 13.60 0.69
N HIS A 37 -7.33 14.06 1.93
CA HIS A 37 -6.77 13.24 3.01
C HIS A 37 -7.60 11.99 3.33
N ALA A 38 -8.93 12.08 3.31
CA ALA A 38 -9.80 10.94 3.56
C ALA A 38 -9.61 9.81 2.53
N GLN A 39 -9.44 10.16 1.25
CA GLN A 39 -9.24 9.17 0.19
C GLN A 39 -7.80 8.66 0.16
N ALA A 40 -6.83 9.52 0.48
CA ALA A 40 -5.43 9.09 0.66
C ALA A 40 -5.33 8.03 1.76
N LYS A 41 -6.01 8.24 2.90
CA LYS A 41 -6.05 7.29 4.02
C LYS A 41 -6.53 5.91 3.58
N VAL A 42 -7.68 5.83 2.91
CA VAL A 42 -8.24 4.56 2.42
C VAL A 42 -7.27 3.85 1.46
N CYS A 43 -6.60 4.59 0.58
CA CYS A 43 -5.62 4.00 -0.33
C CYS A 43 -4.39 3.46 0.41
N PHE A 44 -3.87 4.16 1.42
CA PHE A 44 -2.77 3.66 2.25
C PHE A 44 -3.17 2.45 3.09
N GLU A 45 -4.36 2.43 3.70
CA GLU A 45 -4.86 1.29 4.48
C GLU A 45 -5.00 0.03 3.61
N ARG A 46 -5.53 0.17 2.39
CA ARG A 46 -5.61 -0.96 1.45
C ARG A 46 -4.25 -1.46 0.98
N ALA A 47 -3.27 -0.57 0.82
CA ALA A 47 -1.91 -0.99 0.49
C ALA A 47 -1.24 -1.70 1.68
N LEU A 48 -1.50 -1.23 2.91
CA LEU A 48 -0.98 -1.81 4.14
C LEU A 48 -1.43 -3.27 4.31
N GLU A 49 -2.73 -3.55 4.17
CA GLU A 49 -3.28 -4.90 4.26
C GLU A 49 -2.57 -5.87 3.30
N VAL A 50 -2.30 -5.42 2.07
CA VAL A 50 -1.58 -6.25 1.09
C VAL A 50 -0.13 -6.50 1.50
N PHE A 51 0.59 -5.47 1.95
CA PHE A 51 1.99 -5.65 2.36
C PHE A 51 2.13 -6.48 3.63
N GLU A 52 1.16 -6.42 4.56
CA GLU A 52 1.10 -7.29 5.73
C GLU A 52 0.87 -8.76 5.35
N VAL A 53 -0.06 -9.03 4.43
CA VAL A 53 -0.33 -10.39 3.91
C VAL A 53 0.89 -10.97 3.18
N LEU A 54 1.67 -10.11 2.52
CA LEU A 54 2.91 -10.51 1.83
C LEU A 54 4.14 -10.51 2.75
N GLU A 55 3.97 -10.21 4.04
CA GLU A 55 5.05 -10.12 5.04
C GLU A 55 6.20 -9.17 4.61
N ASP A 56 5.88 -8.14 3.81
CA ASP A 56 6.84 -7.14 3.32
C ASP A 56 7.01 -6.01 4.34
N VAL A 57 7.80 -6.30 5.38
CA VAL A 57 8.01 -5.41 6.54
C VAL A 57 8.54 -4.03 6.11
N ASP A 58 9.39 -3.97 5.08
CA ASP A 58 9.94 -2.70 4.58
C ASP A 58 8.86 -1.81 3.98
N LYS A 59 7.93 -2.38 3.21
CA LYS A 59 6.81 -1.64 2.65
C LYS A 59 5.76 -1.30 3.70
N VAL A 60 5.50 -2.20 4.65
CA VAL A 60 4.65 -1.91 5.82
C VAL A 60 5.15 -0.67 6.56
N ALA A 61 6.44 -0.63 6.90
CA ALA A 61 7.04 0.50 7.60
C ALA A 61 6.89 1.82 6.82
N LYS A 62 7.12 1.79 5.50
CA LYS A 62 6.95 2.98 4.64
C LYS A 62 5.50 3.48 4.62
N VAL A 63 4.52 2.57 4.51
CA VAL A 63 3.10 2.96 4.51
C VAL A 63 2.68 3.53 5.85
N LEU A 64 3.16 2.97 6.96
CA LEU A 64 2.89 3.48 8.31
C LEU A 64 3.47 4.89 8.52
N ILE A 65 4.69 5.15 8.04
CA ILE A 65 5.29 6.50 8.09
C ILE A 65 4.42 7.49 7.31
N ASN A 66 3.95 7.12 6.11
CA ASN A 66 3.09 7.99 5.31
C ASN A 66 1.75 8.28 5.98
N LEU A 67 1.14 7.28 6.63
CA LEU A 67 -0.08 7.45 7.41
C LEU A 67 0.13 8.37 8.63
N ALA A 68 1.24 8.22 9.34
CA ALA A 68 1.60 9.07 10.48
C ALA A 68 1.78 10.53 10.05
N ASN A 69 2.56 10.78 9.00
CA ASN A 69 2.77 12.11 8.43
C ASN A 69 1.45 12.77 8.02
N MET A 70 0.51 11.99 7.47
CA MET A 70 -0.80 12.51 7.11
C MET A 70 -1.65 12.89 8.33
N ALA A 71 -1.61 12.09 9.40
CA ALA A 71 -2.31 12.39 10.64
C ALA A 71 -1.75 13.65 11.31
N GLU A 72 -0.42 13.83 11.30
CA GLU A 72 0.24 15.01 11.88
C GLU A 72 -0.15 16.31 11.18
N ILE A 73 -0.23 16.32 9.84
CA ILE A 73 -0.72 17.49 9.10
C ILE A 73 -2.17 17.80 9.43
N HIS A 74 -3.02 16.77 9.57
CA HIS A 74 -4.43 16.97 9.91
C HIS A 74 -4.60 17.56 11.32
N VAL A 75 -3.76 17.19 12.28
CA VAL A 75 -3.76 17.75 13.64
C VAL A 75 -3.21 19.18 13.66
N SER A 76 -2.20 19.47 12.83
CA SER A 76 -1.56 20.81 12.80
C SER A 76 -2.37 21.88 12.06
N CYS A 77 -3.29 21.47 11.18
CA CYS A 77 -4.16 22.39 10.44
C CYS A 77 -5.52 22.65 11.10
N HIS A 78 -5.78 22.09 12.29
CA HIS A 78 -7.05 22.22 13.00
C HIS A 78 -6.92 23.10 14.25
#